data_AF-A0A8J3VYQ1-F1
#
_entry.id   AF-A0A8J3VYQ1-F1
#
_cell.length_a   1.000
_cell.length_b   1.000
_cell.length_c   1.000
_cell.angle_alpha   90.00
_cell.angle_beta   90.00
_cell.angle_gamma   90.00
#
_symmetry.space_group_name_H-M   'P 1'
#
loop_
_entity.id
_entity.type
_entity.pdbx_description
1 polymer ?
#
loop_
_entity_poly.entity_id
_entity_poly.type
_entity_poly.pdbx_seq_one_letter_code
_entity_poly.pdbx_strand_id
1 'polypeptide(L)'
;MTDQTAITRRKLAITIQALVPLRVLELAGTSFEERERAVGRASQVIAEHGDDLQFGGRHRPDAIKTLVRALAVLAYQPGGVTYEGMHFCVDHAECEQADQAAQAVLEAAHA
;
A
#
# COMPACT_ATOMS: atom_id res chain seq x y z
N MET A 1 -11.76 22.84 -11.72
CA MET A 1 -12.16 21.42 -11.74
C MET A 1 -11.12 20.56 -10.99
N THR A 2 -10.74 20.97 -9.79
CA THR A 2 -9.52 20.49 -9.08
C THR A 2 -9.82 19.90 -7.70
N ASP A 3 -10.93 20.28 -7.08
CA ASP A 3 -11.24 19.88 -5.70
C ASP A 3 -11.72 18.42 -5.59
N GLN A 4 -12.58 17.99 -6.52
CA GLN A 4 -13.13 16.63 -6.49
C GLN A 4 -12.07 15.53 -6.66
N THR A 5 -11.09 15.72 -7.54
CA THR A 5 -9.99 14.76 -7.74
C THR A 5 -9.09 14.69 -6.50
N ALA A 6 -8.79 15.83 -5.89
CA ALA A 6 -8.02 15.88 -4.64
C ALA A 6 -8.75 15.15 -3.50
N ILE A 7 -10.06 15.37 -3.36
CA ILE A 7 -10.91 14.66 -2.39
C ILE A 7 -10.90 13.15 -2.67
N THR A 8 -11.08 12.73 -3.92
CA THR A 8 -11.09 11.32 -4.31
C THR A 8 -9.76 10.62 -4.01
N ARG A 9 -8.63 11.26 -4.32
CA ARG A 9 -7.29 10.74 -4.00
C ARG A 9 -7.06 10.67 -2.49
N ARG A 10 -7.47 11.70 -1.73
CA ARG A 10 -7.37 11.72 -0.26
C ARG A 10 -8.17 10.58 0.37
N LYS A 11 -9.40 10.33 -0.12
CA LYS A 11 -10.24 9.20 0.33
C LYS A 11 -9.58 7.86 0.03
N LEU A 12 -8.97 7.71 -1.14
CA LEU A 12 -8.22 6.49 -1.49
C LEU A 12 -7.03 6.28 -0.55
N ALA A 13 -6.23 7.32 -0.31
CA ALA A 13 -5.08 7.25 0.58
C ALA A 13 -5.48 6.82 2.01
N ILE A 14 -6.51 7.45 2.60
CA ILE A 14 -7.05 7.07 3.92
C ILE A 14 -7.53 5.61 3.91
N THR A 15 -8.20 5.19 2.84
CA THR A 15 -8.69 3.82 2.70
C THR A 15 -7.54 2.81 2.67
N ILE A 16 -6.48 3.10 1.90
CA ILE A 16 -5.29 2.25 1.81
C ILE A 16 -4.55 2.21 3.14
N GLN A 17 -4.31 3.36 3.76
CA GLN A 17 -3.64 3.49 5.05
C GLN A 17 -4.35 2.68 6.14
N ALA A 18 -5.69 2.68 6.15
CA ALA A 18 -6.47 1.93 7.13
C ALA A 18 -6.58 0.43 6.82
N LEU A 19 -6.81 0.06 5.55
CA LEU A 19 -7.15 -1.32 5.20
C LEU A 19 -5.94 -2.21 4.94
N VAL A 20 -4.81 -1.68 4.46
CA VAL A 20 -3.63 -2.51 4.18
C VAL A 20 -3.12 -3.19 5.46
N PRO A 21 -2.92 -2.50 6.60
CA PRO A 21 -2.50 -3.16 7.84
C PRO A 21 -3.47 -4.25 8.31
N LEU A 22 -4.79 -4.01 8.19
CA LEU A 22 -5.80 -5.02 8.54
C LEU A 22 -5.68 -6.27 7.65
N ARG A 23 -5.45 -6.10 6.34
CA ARG A 23 -5.25 -7.21 5.42
C ARG A 23 -3.92 -7.93 5.64
N VAL A 24 -2.87 -7.23 6.05
CA VAL A 24 -1.62 -7.86 6.47
C VAL A 24 -1.88 -8.80 7.65
N LEU A 25 -2.60 -8.33 8.68
CA LEU A 25 -2.94 -9.17 9.84
C LEU A 25 -3.77 -10.40 9.45
N GLU A 26 -4.72 -10.28 8.53
CA GLU A 26 -5.51 -11.41 8.03
C GLU A 26 -4.67 -12.46 7.29
N LEU A 27 -3.55 -12.05 6.70
CA LEU A 27 -2.62 -12.95 5.99
C LEU A 27 -1.58 -13.57 6.95
N ALA A 28 -1.59 -13.24 8.24
CA ALA A 28 -0.67 -13.81 9.21
C ALA A 28 -0.80 -15.33 9.24
N GLY A 29 0.33 -16.03 9.12
CA GLY A 29 0.37 -17.50 9.11
C GLY A 29 0.09 -18.16 7.76
N THR A 30 -0.25 -17.40 6.72
CA THR A 30 -0.36 -17.95 5.35
C THR A 30 1.02 -18.28 4.77
N SER A 31 1.09 -19.24 3.86
CA SER A 31 2.30 -19.54 3.10
C SER A 31 2.51 -18.54 1.95
N PHE A 32 3.72 -18.53 1.37
CA PHE A 32 4.00 -17.73 0.18
C PHE A 32 3.04 -18.08 -0.98
N GLU A 33 2.84 -19.37 -1.25
CA GLU A 33 1.97 -19.84 -2.34
C GLU A 33 0.50 -19.45 -2.11
N GLU A 34 0.03 -19.46 -0.86
CA GLU A 34 -1.31 -19.02 -0.51
C GLU A 34 -1.49 -17.53 -0.76
N ARG A 35 -0.48 -16.72 -0.40
CA ARG A 35 -0.46 -15.29 -0.70
C ARG A 35 -0.41 -15.01 -2.20
N GLU A 36 0.39 -15.75 -2.95
CA GLU A 36 0.48 -15.62 -4.41
C GLU A 36 -0.87 -15.95 -5.07
N ARG A 37 -1.48 -17.08 -4.71
CA ARG A 37 -2.83 -17.46 -5.16
C ARG A 37 -3.88 -16.41 -4.79
N ALA A 38 -3.75 -15.78 -3.62
CA ALA A 38 -4.66 -14.75 -3.14
C ALA A 38 -4.64 -13.47 -4.00
N VAL A 39 -3.55 -13.16 -4.70
CA VAL A 39 -3.41 -11.93 -5.51
C VAL A 39 -3.36 -12.17 -7.01
N GLY A 40 -3.49 -13.41 -7.49
CA GLY A 40 -3.37 -13.81 -8.90
C GLY A 40 -3.66 -12.71 -9.95
N ARG A 41 -4.93 -12.47 -10.29
CA ARG A 41 -5.32 -11.49 -11.34
C ARG A 41 -5.25 -10.02 -10.90
N ALA A 42 -4.62 -9.69 -9.77
CA ALA A 42 -4.60 -8.32 -9.26
C ALA A 42 -3.94 -7.35 -10.25
N SER A 43 -2.85 -7.75 -10.90
CA SER A 43 -2.17 -6.93 -11.91
C SER A 43 -3.10 -6.54 -13.06
N GLN A 44 -3.86 -7.50 -13.58
CA GLN A 44 -4.84 -7.27 -14.64
C GLN A 44 -5.95 -6.33 -14.20
N VAL A 45 -6.58 -6.60 -13.04
CA VAL A 45 -7.69 -5.77 -12.52
C VAL A 45 -7.24 -4.33 -12.24
N ILE A 46 -6.03 -4.15 -11.70
CA ILE A 46 -5.46 -2.82 -11.44
C ILE A 46 -5.15 -2.10 -12.74
N ALA A 47 -4.64 -2.80 -13.76
CA ALA A 47 -4.38 -2.21 -15.07
C ALA A 47 -5.67 -1.79 -15.80
N GLU A 48 -6.72 -2.61 -15.72
CA GLU A 48 -8.02 -2.38 -16.37
C GLU A 48 -8.86 -1.30 -15.68
N HIS A 49 -8.68 -1.08 -14.37
CA HIS A 49 -9.50 -0.17 -13.55
C HIS A 49 -8.68 0.87 -12.78
N GLY A 50 -7.48 1.20 -13.28
CA GLY A 50 -6.60 2.19 -12.68
C GLY A 50 -7.16 3.62 -12.74
N ASP A 51 -7.95 3.91 -13.77
CA ASP A 51 -8.70 5.16 -13.91
C ASP A 51 -9.83 5.26 -12.89
N ASP A 52 -10.57 4.18 -12.65
CA ASP A 52 -11.61 4.09 -11.62
C ASP A 52 -11.04 4.34 -10.21
N LEU A 53 -9.79 3.93 -9.96
CA LEU A 53 -9.05 4.24 -8.73
C LEU A 53 -8.70 5.74 -8.61
N GLN A 54 -8.30 6.38 -9.70
CA GLN A 54 -7.85 7.78 -9.68
C GLN A 54 -8.99 8.79 -9.74
N PHE A 55 -9.96 8.56 -10.62
CA PHE A 55 -11.01 9.53 -10.95
C PHE A 55 -12.39 9.12 -10.42
N GLY A 56 -12.51 7.87 -9.97
CA GLY A 56 -13.78 7.29 -9.58
C GLY A 56 -14.49 6.66 -10.76
N GLY A 57 -15.35 5.69 -10.48
CA GLY A 57 -16.06 4.94 -11.52
C GLY A 57 -16.76 3.72 -10.95
N ARG A 58 -17.36 2.94 -11.85
CA ARG A 58 -18.25 1.84 -11.49
C ARG A 58 -17.52 0.70 -10.78
N HIS A 59 -16.29 0.39 -11.18
CA HIS A 59 -15.50 -0.72 -10.67
C HIS A 59 -14.56 -0.30 -9.53
N ARG A 60 -14.63 0.96 -9.09
CA ARG A 60 -13.79 1.49 -8.00
C ARG A 60 -13.79 0.62 -6.73
N PRO A 61 -14.92 0.12 -6.20
CA PRO A 61 -14.88 -0.71 -4.99
C PRO A 61 -14.06 -2.00 -5.17
N ASP A 62 -14.22 -2.67 -6.31
CA ASP A 62 -13.49 -3.90 -6.62
C ASP A 62 -12.01 -3.64 -6.88
N ALA A 63 -11.69 -2.53 -7.56
CA ALA A 63 -10.32 -2.09 -7.79
C ALA A 63 -9.62 -1.73 -6.48
N ILE A 64 -10.29 -1.03 -5.56
CA ILE A 64 -9.75 -0.71 -4.22
C ILE A 64 -9.48 -1.99 -3.44
N LYS A 65 -10.46 -2.89 -3.37
CA LYS A 65 -10.31 -4.17 -2.66
C LYS A 65 -9.13 -4.97 -3.20
N THR A 66 -8.97 -5.00 -4.52
CA THR A 66 -7.87 -5.69 -5.19
C THR A 66 -6.52 -5.02 -4.91
N LEU A 67 -6.44 -3.70 -5.01
CA LEU A 67 -5.22 -2.94 -4.70
C LEU A 67 -4.78 -3.15 -3.25
N VAL A 68 -5.70 -3.01 -2.29
CA VAL A 68 -5.40 -3.21 -0.86
C VAL A 68 -4.89 -4.63 -0.61
N ARG A 69 -5.51 -5.65 -1.22
CA ARG A 69 -5.05 -7.04 -1.08
C ARG A 69 -3.66 -7.26 -1.69
N ALA A 70 -3.39 -6.67 -2.86
CA ALA A 70 -2.09 -6.75 -3.51
C ALA A 70 -1.00 -6.09 -2.66
N LEU A 71 -1.25 -4.88 -2.15
CA LEU A 71 -0.32 -4.18 -1.24
C LEU A 71 -0.06 -4.98 0.04
N ALA A 72 -1.10 -5.58 0.63
CA ALA A 72 -0.93 -6.40 1.82
C ALA A 72 -0.06 -7.65 1.57
N VAL A 73 -0.16 -8.29 0.41
CA VAL A 73 0.75 -9.40 0.04
C VAL A 73 2.15 -8.90 -0.22
N LEU A 74 2.30 -7.75 -0.90
CA LEU A 74 3.62 -7.17 -1.17
C LEU A 74 4.34 -6.71 0.12
N ALA A 75 3.60 -6.36 1.18
CA ALA A 75 4.19 -6.05 2.48
C ALA A 75 4.97 -7.23 3.11
N TYR A 76 4.74 -8.47 2.66
CA TYR A 76 5.51 -9.66 3.07
C TYR A 76 6.83 -9.87 2.30
N GLN A 77 7.09 -9.07 1.26
CA GLN A 77 8.38 -9.15 0.56
C GLN A 77 9.49 -8.51 1.40
N PRO A 78 10.75 -8.96 1.25
CA PRO A 78 11.89 -8.27 1.84
C PRO A 78 11.88 -6.78 1.47
N GLY A 79 12.02 -5.90 2.46
CA GLY A 79 11.91 -4.46 2.27
C GLY A 79 10.49 -3.91 2.05
N GLY A 80 9.44 -4.74 2.16
CA GLY A 80 8.04 -4.31 2.11
C GLY A 80 7.60 -3.69 0.78
N VAL A 81 6.61 -2.80 0.84
CA VAL A 81 6.07 -2.09 -0.32
C VAL A 81 5.77 -0.62 0.01
N THR A 82 6.10 0.27 -0.92
CA THR A 82 5.76 1.69 -0.82
C THR A 82 4.76 2.06 -1.91
N TYR A 83 3.67 2.72 -1.51
CA TYR A 83 2.64 3.23 -2.43
C TYR A 83 2.14 4.60 -1.96
N GLU A 84 2.12 5.59 -2.85
CA GLU A 84 1.64 6.95 -2.56
C GLU A 84 2.27 7.58 -1.29
N GLY A 85 3.57 7.33 -1.08
CA GLY A 85 4.32 7.85 0.07
C GLY A 85 4.05 7.10 1.39
N MET A 86 3.24 6.05 1.38
CA MET A 86 3.00 5.17 2.53
C MET A 86 3.81 3.90 2.36
N HIS A 87 4.54 3.51 3.41
CA HIS A 87 5.28 2.27 3.46
C HIS A 87 4.52 1.21 4.26
N PHE A 88 4.49 -0.03 3.76
CA PHE A 88 3.88 -1.18 4.42
C PHE A 88 4.86 -2.35 4.45
N CYS A 89 5.11 -2.87 5.65
CA CYS A 89 5.99 -4.00 5.90
C CYS A 89 5.41 -4.89 7.01
N VAL A 90 5.77 -6.17 7.00
CA VAL A 90 5.41 -7.09 8.10
C VAL A 90 6.45 -7.15 9.22
N ASP A 91 7.68 -6.73 8.91
CA ASP A 91 8.76 -6.52 9.86
C ASP A 91 9.21 -5.07 9.74
N HIS A 92 9.20 -4.33 10.85
CA HIS A 92 9.47 -2.89 10.87
C HIS A 92 10.93 -2.55 11.22
N ALA A 93 11.77 -3.55 11.52
CA ALA A 93 13.14 -3.31 11.97
C ALA A 93 13.98 -2.52 10.94
N GLU A 94 13.86 -2.84 9.65
CA GLU A 94 14.57 -2.13 8.58
C GLU A 94 14.07 -0.68 8.42
N CYS A 95 12.78 -0.44 8.68
CA CYS A 95 12.19 0.90 8.62
C CYS A 95 12.72 1.77 9.77
N GLU A 96 12.73 1.24 11.00
CA GLU A 96 13.24 1.94 12.17
C GLU A 96 14.72 2.31 12.01
N GLN A 97 15.52 1.40 11.43
CA GLN A 97 16.93 1.67 11.13
C GLN A 97 17.09 2.79 10.09
N ALA A 98 16.26 2.79 9.04
CA ALA A 98 16.28 3.84 8.02
C ALA A 98 15.91 5.21 8.62
N ASP A 99 14.89 5.27 9.47
CA ASP A 99 14.46 6.50 10.14
C ASP A 99 15.54 7.04 11.09
N GLN A 100 16.17 6.17 11.88
CA GLN A 100 17.29 6.54 12.75
C GLN A 100 18.48 7.10 11.95
N ALA A 101 18.83 6.46 10.83
CA ALA A 101 19.89 6.93 9.96
C ALA A 101 19.57 8.29 9.34
N ALA A 102 18.32 8.50 8.88
CA ALA A 102 17.88 9.78 8.35
C ALA A 102 17.94 10.90 9.41
N GLN A 103 17.49 10.61 10.63
CA GLN A 103 17.54 11.54 11.75
C GLN A 103 18.98 11.96 12.10
N ALA A 104 19.91 11.01 12.15
CA ALA A 104 21.32 11.29 12.43
C ALA A 104 21.95 12.21 11.37
N VAL A 105 21.58 12.05 10.09
CA VAL A 105 22.04 12.93 9.00
C VAL A 105 21.50 14.35 9.16
N LEU A 106 20.21 14.49 9.52
CA LEU A 106 19.59 15.79 9.76
C LEU A 106 20.21 16.53 10.95
N GLU A 107 20.51 15.81 12.03
CA GLU A 107 21.18 16.36 13.21
C GLU A 107 22.61 16.82 12.86
N ALA A 108 23.36 16.01 12.10
CA ALA A 108 24.70 16.37 11.65
C ALA A 108 24.72 17.58 10.69
N ALA A 109 23.67 17.80 9.91
CA ALA A 109 23.56 18.94 9.00
C ALA A 109 23.24 20.28 9.71
N HIS A 110 22.73 20.22 10.93
CA HIS A 110 22.38 21.38 11.75
C HIS A 110 23.36 21.67 12.89
N ALA A 111 24.40 20.84 13.05
CA ALA A 111 25.51 21.02 13.98
C ALA A 111 26.64 21.85 13.34
#